data_AF-A0A381UH74-F1
#
_entry.id   AF-A0A381UH74-F1
#
_cell.length_a   1.000
_cell.length_b   1.000
_cell.length_c   1.000
_cell.angle_alpha   90.00
_cell.angle_beta   90.00
_cell.angle_gamma   90.00
#
_symmetry.space_group_name_H-M   'P 1'
#
loop_
_entity.id
_entity.type
_entity.pdbx_description
1 polymer ?
#
loop_
_entity_poly.entity_id
_entity_poly.type
_entity_poly.pdbx_seq_one_letter_code
_entity_poly.pdbx_strand_id
1 'polypeptide(L)' 'MSRFPMPIPYGWYFVSYSEDLVPGESKPLHYFDTELVLFRTEKGEPVLMEAYCPHM' A
#
# COMPACT_ATOMS: atom_id res chain seq x y z
N MET A 1 25.59 9.05 7.87
CA MET A 1 25.73 7.90 6.93
C MET A 1 24.61 6.92 7.24
N SER A 2 23.79 6.54 6.24
CA SER A 2 22.78 5.47 6.42
C SER A 2 23.50 4.15 6.70
N ARG A 3 23.00 3.38 7.68
CA ARG A 3 23.54 2.06 8.04
C ARG A 3 23.47 1.06 6.86
N PHE A 4 22.52 1.26 5.95
CA PHE A 4 22.38 0.49 4.72
C PHE A 4 22.36 1.45 3.52
N PRO A 5 23.43 1.48 2.72
CA PRO A 5 23.56 2.39 1.59
C PRO A 5 22.89 1.86 0.31
N MET A 6 22.22 0.71 0.37
CA MET A 6 21.55 0.09 -0.78
C MET A 6 20.09 0.54 -0.87
N PRO A 7 19.53 0.68 -2.09
CA PRO A 7 18.12 0.96 -2.28
C PRO A 7 17.25 -0.24 -1.86
N ILE A 8 15.94 0.01 -1.73
CA ILE A 8 14.94 -1.03 -1.50
C ILE A 8 14.95 -2.00 -2.70
N PRO A 9 15.07 -3.33 -2.48
CA PRO A 9 15.16 -4.27 -3.58
C PRO A 9 13.83 -4.36 -4.35
N TYR A 10 13.93 -4.66 -5.64
CA TYR A 10 12.75 -4.96 -6.44
C TYR A 10 12.27 -6.39 -6.14
N GLY A 11 11.01 -6.53 -5.74
CA GLY A 11 10.43 -7.82 -5.39
C GLY A 11 9.00 -7.71 -4.89
N TRP A 12 8.45 -8.86 -4.50
CA TRP A 12 7.14 -8.95 -3.87
C TRP A 12 7.26 -8.74 -2.36
N TYR A 13 6.41 -7.85 -1.83
CA TYR A 13 6.31 -7.55 -0.42
C TYR A 13 4.92 -7.88 0.08
N PHE A 14 4.85 -8.53 1.24
CA PHE A 14 3.60 -8.74 1.94
C PHE A 14 3.15 -7.43 2.60
N VAL A 15 1.91 -7.02 2.39
CA VAL A 15 1.34 -5.76 2.93
C VAL A 15 0.12 -5.97 3.84
N SER A 16 -0.68 -7.01 3.61
CA SER A 16 -1.86 -7.35 4.42
C SER A 16 -2.41 -8.72 4.02
N TYR A 17 -3.17 -9.35 4.91
CA TYR A 17 -4.07 -10.44 4.52
C TYR A 17 -5.28 -9.90 3.77
N SER A 18 -5.81 -10.70 2.83
CA SER A 18 -7.01 -10.36 2.07
C SER A 18 -8.26 -10.32 2.96
N GLU A 19 -8.34 -11.20 3.96
CA GLU A 19 -9.48 -11.33 4.88
C GLU A 19 -9.64 -10.10 5.79
N ASP A 20 -8.55 -9.38 6.05
CA ASP A 20 -8.58 -8.19 6.89
C ASP A 20 -9.24 -6.99 6.19
N LEU A 21 -9.50 -7.04 4.88
CA LEU A 21 -10.01 -5.92 4.09
C LEU A 21 -11.34 -6.32 3.45
N VAL A 22 -12.45 -5.75 3.91
CA VAL A 22 -13.79 -6.06 3.36
C VAL A 22 -14.14 -5.15 2.17
N PRO A 23 -15.06 -5.54 1.28
CA PRO A 23 -15.49 -4.68 0.16
C PRO A 23 -15.97 -3.31 0.64
N GLY A 24 -15.49 -2.23 0.01
CA GLY A 24 -15.78 -0.85 0.38
C GLY A 24 -14.93 -0.29 1.53
N GLU A 25 -14.08 -1.10 2.15
CA GLU A 25 -13.13 -0.64 3.17
C GLU A 25 -11.84 -0.10 2.52
N SER A 26 -11.25 0.91 3.16
CA SER A 26 -9.93 1.44 2.86
C SER A 26 -9.08 1.51 4.12
N LYS A 27 -7.79 1.19 4.00
CA LYS A 27 -6.80 1.25 5.08
C LYS A 27 -5.60 2.11 4.67
N PRO A 28 -5.16 3.04 5.51
CA PRO A 28 -3.88 3.73 5.31
C PRO A 28 -2.72 2.77 5.62
N LEU A 29 -1.67 2.82 4.81
CA LEU A 29 -0.45 2.05 4.99
C LEU A 29 0.77 2.95 4.78
N HIS A 30 1.84 2.68 5.52
CA HIS A 30 3.12 3.37 5.34
C HIS A 30 4.20 2.35 5.01
N TYR A 31 4.64 2.33 3.75
CA TYR A 31 5.70 1.44 3.27
C TYR A 31 6.61 2.19 2.29
N PHE A 32 7.88 1.78 2.25
CA PHE A 32 8.86 2.32 1.29
C PHE A 32 9.03 3.85 1.37
N ASP A 33 8.82 4.44 2.55
CA ASP A 33 8.82 5.89 2.78
C ASP A 33 7.68 6.64 2.04
N THR A 34 6.60 5.92 1.72
CA THR A 34 5.43 6.43 0.98
C THR A 34 4.15 6.12 1.74
N GLU A 35 3.24 7.10 1.78
CA GLU A 35 1.86 6.92 2.23
C GLU A 35 1.03 6.26 1.12
N LEU A 36 0.45 5.10 1.44
CA LEU A 36 -0.30 4.27 0.53
C LEU A 36 -1.73 4.06 1.06
N VAL A 37 -2.66 3.78 0.16
CA VAL A 37 -4.01 3.35 0.52
C VAL A 37 -4.30 1.99 -0.11
N LEU A 38 -4.64 1.03 0.75
CA LEU A 38 -5.13 -0.28 0.37
C LEU A 38 -6.65 -0.28 0.51
N PHE A 39 -7.38 -0.58 -0.55
CA PHE A 39 -8.84 -0.65 -0.49
C PHE A 39 -9.36 -1.82 -1.31
N ARG A 40 -10.59 -2.26 -1.02
CA ARG A 40 -11.27 -3.29 -1.81
C ARG A 40 -12.43 -2.67 -2.56
N THR A 41 -12.43 -2.86 -3.88
CA THR A 41 -13.53 -2.42 -4.73
C THR A 41 -14.84 -3.11 -4.35
N GLU A 42 -15.97 -2.57 -4.78
CA GLU A 42 -17.29 -3.20 -4.59
C GLU A 42 -17.38 -4.59 -5.24
N LYS A 43 -16.59 -4.85 -6.29
CA LYS A 43 -16.47 -6.17 -6.94
C LYS A 43 -15.60 -7.15 -6.16
N GLY A 44 -15.01 -6.72 -5.04
CA GLY A 44 -14.17 -7.55 -4.19
C GLY A 44 -12.69 -7.57 -4.58
N GLU A 45 -12.23 -6.72 -5.49
CA GLU A 45 -10.83 -6.69 -5.92
C GLU A 45 -9.98 -5.80 -5.00
N PRO A 46 -8.86 -6.29 -4.43
CA PRO A 46 -7.97 -5.47 -3.63
C PRO A 46 -7.07 -4.60 -4.53
N VAL A 47 -6.93 -3.33 -4.18
CA VAL A 47 -6.14 -2.34 -4.92
C VAL A 47 -5.26 -1.56 -3.95
N LEU A 48 -3.99 -1.38 -4.31
CA LEU A 48 -3.03 -0.55 -3.60
C LEU A 48 -2.64 0.63 -4.49
N MET A 49 -2.70 1.85 -3.98
CA MET A 49 -2.30 3.07 -4.68
C MET A 49 -1.63 4.05 -3.71
N GLU A 50 -1.02 5.11 -4.24
CA GLU A 50 -0.58 6.25 -3.42
C GLU A 50 -1.78 6.89 -2.71
N ALA A 51 -1.61 7.25 -1.44
CA ALA A 51 -2.70 7.77 -0.61
C ALA A 51 -3.18 9.16 -1.06
N TYR A 52 -2.34 9.92 -1.76
CA TYR A 52 -2.61 11.31 -2.12
C TYR A 52 -2.86 11.46 -3.62
N CYS A 53 -3.99 12.07 -3.96
CA CYS A 53 -4.35 12.35 -5.34
C CYS A 53 -3.54 13.57 -5.84
N PRO A 54 -2.95 13.53 -7.05
CA PRO A 54 -2.11 14.60 -7.59
C PRO A 54 -2.89 15.86 -8.02
N HIS A 55 -4.18 15.95 -7.72
CA HIS A 55 -5.04 17.07 -8.13
C HIS A 55 -4.79 18.33 -7.30
N MET A 56 -4.56 18.17 -6.00
CA MET A 56 -4.20 19.28 -5.10
C MET A 56 -2.69 19.35 -4.90
#